data_AF-A0A8H4LU58-F1
#
_entry.id   AF-A0A8H4LU58-F1
#
_cell.length_a   1.000
_cell.length_b   1.000
_cell.length_c   1.000
_cell.angle_alpha   90.00
_cell.angle_beta   90.00
_cell.angle_gamma   90.00
#
_symmetry.space_group_name_H-M   'P 1'
#
loop_
_entity.id
_entity.type
_entity.pdbx_description
1 polymer ?
#
loop_
_entity_poly.entity_id
_entity_poly.type
_entity_poly.pdbx_seq_one_letter_code
_entity_poly.pdbx_strand_id
1 'polypeptide(L)'
;MRPLRLPTLAVTPTPILRRHRLPDPPWWGNPERRRASSSSPSSPSSSSCIGRPRPPPPPFRFETGIGLFAKRPPRPFPPPFLSPPSVSFSDPLSTHHQSRHRRGYVNGELLRGLTNGDDAVYASDYFVCANDGVGAWATRPRGHAGLWSRLILHFWSAAVEAEQADATTPGQSHDPDPRATLQKAYEQTLNATVLHDWKGTTTACGAQLHHRMRDDEAGSGLTPVLYVTNLGDCQIMVVRPSKKNAIYKTKEQWHWFDCPRQLGTNSPDTPNVNAVTDAVDLEVGDVVLAMSDGVIDNLWGHEIVDSVVQSIAGWESGKGRDPQVDRTGGRNGGMTAAAENLVAAATIIAKDPFAESPFMEHAIDEGLASEGGKLDDISVVAALCVENGK
;
A
#
# COMPACT_ATOMS: atom_id res chain seq x y z
N MET A 1 -56.79 -35.33 43.47
CA MET A 1 -55.65 -34.66 42.80
C MET A 1 -55.97 -34.57 41.31
N ARG A 2 -56.10 -33.35 40.78
CA ARG A 2 -56.45 -33.08 39.37
C ARG A 2 -55.25 -33.33 38.46
N PRO A 3 -55.42 -33.95 37.27
CA PRO A 3 -54.36 -34.01 36.27
C PRO A 3 -54.31 -32.70 35.48
N LEU A 4 -53.14 -32.06 35.46
CA LEU A 4 -52.85 -30.87 34.65
C LEU A 4 -52.59 -31.30 33.20
N ARG A 5 -53.45 -30.83 32.29
CA ARG A 5 -53.28 -30.94 30.83
C ARG A 5 -52.30 -29.87 30.35
N LEU A 6 -51.31 -30.29 29.56
CA LEU A 6 -50.45 -29.41 28.76
C LEU A 6 -51.24 -28.85 27.56
N PRO A 7 -51.05 -27.57 27.18
CA PRO A 7 -51.71 -27.01 26.01
C PRO A 7 -50.95 -27.34 24.71
N THR A 8 -51.70 -27.85 23.74
CA THR A 8 -51.32 -28.07 22.35
C THR A 8 -51.20 -26.71 21.63
N LEU A 9 -50.02 -26.39 21.09
CA LEU A 9 -49.83 -25.22 20.23
C LEU A 9 -50.41 -25.50 18.85
N ALA A 10 -51.38 -24.68 18.45
CA ALA A 10 -52.00 -24.71 17.14
C ALA A 10 -51.07 -24.08 16.09
N VAL A 11 -50.83 -24.82 15.00
CA VAL A 11 -50.12 -24.33 13.81
C VAL A 11 -51.13 -23.58 12.93
N THR A 12 -50.96 -22.27 12.79
CA THR A 12 -51.68 -21.44 11.82
C THR A 12 -50.86 -21.31 10.53
N PRO A 13 -51.43 -21.56 9.34
CA PRO A 13 -50.72 -21.44 8.07
C PRO A 13 -50.60 -19.97 7.65
N THR A 14 -49.37 -19.50 7.43
CA THR A 14 -49.10 -18.19 6.81
C THR A 14 -49.07 -18.29 5.29
N PRO A 15 -49.53 -17.24 4.57
CA PRO A 15 -49.83 -17.32 3.14
C PRO A 15 -48.60 -17.17 2.24
N ILE A 16 -48.66 -17.84 1.10
CA ILE A 16 -47.70 -17.78 0.00
C ILE A 16 -47.70 -16.37 -0.59
N LEU A 17 -46.63 -15.61 -0.36
CA LEU A 17 -46.36 -14.33 -1.03
C LEU A 17 -45.74 -14.59 -2.40
N ARG A 18 -46.50 -14.28 -3.45
CA ARG A 18 -46.05 -14.23 -4.85
C ARG A 18 -44.87 -13.26 -4.97
N ARG A 19 -43.75 -13.76 -5.52
CA ARG A 19 -42.63 -12.94 -6.00
C ARG A 19 -43.12 -12.02 -7.12
N HIS A 20 -43.27 -10.74 -6.82
CA HIS A 20 -43.31 -9.70 -7.85
C HIS A 20 -41.87 -9.43 -8.32
N ARG A 21 -41.61 -9.63 -9.61
CA ARG A 21 -40.39 -9.18 -10.29
C ARG A 21 -40.36 -7.66 -10.26
N LEU A 22 -39.30 -7.09 -9.70
CA LEU A 22 -38.97 -5.67 -9.88
C LEU A 22 -38.28 -5.51 -11.25
N PRO A 23 -38.55 -4.43 -12.00
CA PRO A 23 -37.88 -4.14 -13.27
C PRO A 23 -36.44 -3.67 -13.04
N ASP A 24 -35.55 -4.04 -13.96
CA ASP A 24 -34.14 -3.64 -13.98
C ASP A 24 -33.97 -2.11 -14.04
N PRO A 25 -32.99 -1.52 -13.33
CA PRO A 25 -32.69 -0.11 -13.46
C PRO A 25 -32.05 0.19 -14.83
N PRO A 26 -32.33 1.35 -15.44
CA PRO A 26 -31.85 1.69 -16.77
C PRO A 26 -30.35 1.92 -16.77
N TRP A 27 -29.73 1.44 -17.84
CA TRP A 27 -28.35 1.64 -18.22
C TRP A 27 -28.04 3.14 -18.33
N TRP A 28 -27.09 3.63 -17.54
CA TRP A 28 -26.50 4.95 -17.75
C TRP A 28 -25.18 4.79 -18.51
N GLY A 29 -25.17 5.32 -19.72
CA GLY A 29 -24.06 5.28 -20.65
C GLY A 29 -22.82 6.02 -20.17
N ASN A 30 -21.69 5.56 -20.72
CA ASN A 30 -20.37 6.17 -20.70
C ASN A 30 -20.41 7.69 -20.99
N PRO A 31 -19.76 8.55 -20.19
CA PRO A 31 -19.44 9.89 -20.62
C PRO A 31 -18.15 9.86 -21.45
N GLU A 32 -18.30 10.04 -22.76
CA GLU A 32 -17.23 10.40 -23.68
C GLU A 32 -16.42 11.58 -23.14
N ARG A 33 -15.10 11.39 -22.96
CA ARG A 33 -14.18 12.46 -22.59
C ARG A 33 -13.92 13.32 -23.82
N ARG A 34 -14.83 14.26 -24.11
CA ARG A 34 -14.63 15.31 -25.12
C ARG A 34 -13.43 16.18 -24.72
N ARG A 35 -12.46 16.28 -25.63
CA ARG A 35 -11.42 17.32 -25.62
C ARG A 35 -12.12 18.69 -25.62
N ALA A 36 -11.98 19.43 -24.53
CA ALA A 36 -12.26 20.86 -24.49
C ALA A 36 -10.95 21.59 -24.23
N SER A 37 -10.47 22.29 -25.25
CA SER A 37 -9.40 23.29 -25.17
C SER A 37 -9.93 24.51 -24.42
N SER A 38 -9.45 24.73 -23.20
CA SER A 38 -9.67 25.98 -22.46
C SER A 38 -8.34 26.73 -22.29
N SER A 39 -8.17 27.73 -23.15
CA SER A 39 -7.20 28.81 -22.99
C SER A 39 -7.47 29.55 -21.68
N SER A 40 -6.49 29.59 -20.77
CA SER A 40 -6.52 30.44 -19.58
C SER A 40 -5.57 31.64 -19.74
N PRO A 41 -5.86 32.80 -19.13
CA PRO A 41 -5.24 34.07 -19.47
C PRO A 41 -3.85 34.22 -18.82
N SER A 42 -2.96 34.85 -19.56
CA SER A 42 -1.63 35.31 -19.15
C SER A 42 -1.66 36.20 -17.90
N SER A 43 -0.76 35.95 -16.96
CA SER A 43 -0.37 36.86 -15.88
C SER A 43 1.16 36.89 -15.76
N PRO A 44 1.74 37.99 -15.26
CA PRO A 44 2.93 38.60 -15.84
C PRO A 44 4.27 38.00 -15.39
N SER A 45 5.22 38.14 -16.30
CA SER A 45 6.64 37.76 -16.21
C SER A 45 7.31 38.15 -14.90
N SER A 46 7.79 37.15 -14.17
CA SER A 46 8.85 37.30 -13.17
C SER A 46 10.06 36.46 -13.58
N SER A 47 11.16 37.15 -13.83
CA SER A 47 12.57 36.71 -13.76
C SER A 47 12.89 35.28 -14.23
N SER A 48 13.50 35.21 -15.42
CA SER A 48 14.19 34.04 -15.96
C SER A 48 15.28 33.52 -15.00
N CYS A 49 14.92 32.56 -14.16
CA CYS A 49 15.88 31.60 -13.63
C CYS A 49 16.17 30.61 -14.77
N ILE A 50 17.43 30.55 -15.20
CA ILE A 50 17.92 29.55 -16.15
C ILE A 50 17.69 28.19 -15.49
N GLY A 51 16.60 27.51 -15.88
CA GLY A 51 16.25 26.21 -15.34
C GLY A 51 17.36 25.22 -15.64
N ARG A 52 17.93 24.61 -14.60
CA ARG A 52 18.83 23.46 -14.78
C ARG A 52 18.11 22.43 -15.67
N PRO A 53 18.79 21.80 -16.65
CA PRO A 53 18.21 20.73 -17.43
C PRO A 53 17.64 19.67 -16.48
N ARG A 54 16.38 19.26 -16.70
CA ARG A 54 15.82 18.12 -15.98
C ARG A 54 16.68 16.90 -16.30
N PRO A 55 17.12 16.11 -15.30
CA PRO A 55 17.88 14.90 -15.58
C PRO A 55 17.06 13.97 -16.49
N PRO A 56 17.72 13.18 -17.35
CA PRO A 56 17.05 12.21 -18.18
C PRO A 56 16.26 11.22 -17.29
N PRO A 57 15.10 10.73 -17.75
CA PRO A 57 14.34 9.76 -16.99
C PRO A 57 15.18 8.49 -16.77
N PRO A 58 15.04 7.79 -15.63
CA PRO A 58 15.76 6.56 -15.37
C PRO A 58 15.40 5.49 -16.41
N PRO A 59 16.29 4.54 -16.72
CA PRO A 59 16.08 3.54 -17.78
C PRO A 59 14.95 2.55 -17.49
N PHE A 60 14.58 2.39 -16.22
CA PHE A 60 13.49 1.52 -15.77
C PHE A 60 12.53 2.32 -14.89
N ARG A 61 11.28 1.86 -14.84
CA ARG A 61 10.26 2.38 -13.93
C ARG A 61 9.30 1.29 -13.50
N PHE A 62 8.48 1.60 -12.50
CA PHE A 62 7.32 0.82 -12.13
C PHE A 62 6.05 1.29 -12.84
N GLU A 63 5.26 0.34 -13.31
CA GLU A 63 3.81 0.53 -13.48
C GLU A 63 3.11 -0.06 -12.25
N THR A 64 2.34 0.75 -11.52
CA THR A 64 1.86 0.39 -10.18
C THR A 64 0.35 0.23 -10.09
N GLY A 65 -0.10 -0.61 -9.16
CA GLY A 65 -1.49 -0.73 -8.73
C GLY A 65 -1.57 -0.85 -7.21
N ILE A 66 -2.69 -0.41 -6.64
CA ILE A 66 -2.93 -0.41 -5.20
C ILE A 66 -4.27 -1.07 -4.91
N GLY A 67 -4.28 -2.01 -3.97
CA GLY A 67 -5.48 -2.62 -3.41
C GLY A 67 -5.51 -2.35 -1.91
N LEU A 68 -6.69 -2.03 -1.36
CA LEU A 68 -6.86 -1.65 0.04
C LEU A 68 -8.17 -2.20 0.62
N PHE A 69 -8.09 -2.78 1.82
CA PHE A 69 -9.22 -3.10 2.68
C PHE A 69 -8.89 -2.64 4.10
N ALA A 70 -9.77 -1.88 4.73
CA ALA A 70 -9.59 -1.47 6.13
C ALA A 70 -10.54 -2.26 7.03
N LYS A 71 -10.04 -2.86 8.11
CA LYS A 71 -10.88 -3.54 9.12
C LYS A 71 -11.83 -2.57 9.80
N ARG A 72 -11.46 -1.28 9.85
CA ARG A 72 -12.26 -0.20 10.43
C ARG A 72 -11.93 1.17 9.80
N PRO A 73 -12.82 2.17 9.94
CA PRO A 73 -12.51 3.52 9.48
C PRO A 73 -11.25 4.10 10.17
N PRO A 74 -10.36 4.78 9.43
CA PRO A 74 -9.14 5.36 9.99
C PRO A 74 -9.48 6.46 10.99
N ARG A 75 -8.70 6.56 12.07
CA ARG A 75 -8.79 7.69 12.99
C ARG A 75 -8.41 8.98 12.24
N PRO A 76 -9.23 10.04 12.28
CA PRO A 76 -8.87 11.31 11.65
C PRO A 76 -7.52 11.80 12.16
N PHE A 77 -6.70 12.36 11.28
CA PHE A 77 -5.45 12.97 11.70
C PHE A 77 -5.76 14.15 12.62
N PRO A 78 -4.92 14.44 13.61
CA PRO A 78 -5.10 15.60 14.46
C PRO A 78 -4.49 16.86 13.79
N PRO A 79 -4.83 18.09 14.23
CA PRO A 79 -4.06 19.28 13.87
C PRO A 79 -2.56 19.13 14.23
N PRO A 80 -1.63 19.70 13.45
CA PRO A 80 -1.83 20.53 12.25
C PRO A 80 -1.97 19.73 10.93
N PHE A 81 -2.08 18.39 11.00
CA PHE A 81 -2.03 17.51 9.82
C PHE A 81 -3.32 17.49 9.00
N LEU A 82 -4.44 17.93 9.57
CA LEU A 82 -5.66 18.20 8.82
C LEU A 82 -5.65 19.63 8.26
N SER A 83 -6.15 19.82 7.04
CA SER A 83 -6.43 21.15 6.50
C SER A 83 -7.35 21.92 7.45
N PRO A 84 -7.22 23.27 7.56
CA PRO A 84 -8.16 24.06 8.35
C PRO A 84 -9.61 23.80 7.87
N PRO A 85 -10.60 23.83 8.77
CA PRO A 85 -11.99 23.81 8.33
C PRO A 85 -12.22 24.96 7.34
N SER A 86 -12.97 24.67 6.27
CA SER A 86 -13.53 25.69 5.38
C SER A 86 -14.16 26.79 6.23
N VAL A 87 -13.80 28.05 5.99
CA VAL A 87 -14.34 29.25 6.67
C VAL A 87 -15.83 29.51 6.34
N SER A 88 -16.53 28.54 5.75
CA SER A 88 -17.95 28.64 5.42
C SER A 88 -18.79 27.91 6.45
N PHE A 89 -19.62 28.67 7.17
CA PHE A 89 -20.57 28.23 8.20
C PHE A 89 -21.69 27.29 7.69
N SER A 90 -21.62 26.85 6.45
CA SER A 90 -22.61 25.98 5.78
C SER A 90 -22.07 24.57 5.47
N ASP A 91 -20.82 24.27 5.81
CA ASP A 91 -20.28 22.91 5.62
C ASP A 91 -20.85 21.97 6.72
N PRO A 92 -21.67 20.97 6.38
CA PRO A 92 -22.39 20.16 7.36
C PRO A 92 -21.45 19.38 8.28
N LEU A 93 -21.88 19.14 9.52
CA LEU A 93 -21.23 18.29 10.54
C LEU A 93 -21.08 16.79 10.15
N SER A 94 -21.17 16.45 8.86
CA SER A 94 -20.96 15.10 8.31
C SER A 94 -19.58 14.97 7.65
N THR A 95 -18.53 15.46 8.31
CA THR A 95 -17.13 15.36 7.83
C THR A 95 -16.53 13.96 7.95
N HIS A 96 -17.25 12.98 8.53
CA HIS A 96 -16.80 11.60 8.67
C HIS A 96 -16.58 10.85 7.34
N HIS A 97 -17.20 11.29 6.24
CA HIS A 97 -17.04 10.64 4.93
C HIS A 97 -15.96 11.27 4.02
N GLN A 98 -15.36 12.39 4.43
CA GLN A 98 -14.44 13.17 3.59
C GLN A 98 -12.95 13.04 3.95
N SER A 99 -12.59 12.23 4.95
CA SER A 99 -11.18 11.94 5.29
C SER A 99 -10.41 11.27 4.15
N ARG A 100 -11.09 10.60 3.22
CA ARG A 100 -10.50 10.08 1.97
C ARG A 100 -10.04 11.16 0.99
N HIS A 101 -10.56 12.39 1.11
CA HIS A 101 -10.34 13.45 0.11
C HIS A 101 -9.79 14.76 0.67
N ARG A 102 -9.71 14.94 2.00
CA ARG A 102 -8.96 16.05 2.62
C ARG A 102 -7.49 15.66 2.72
N ARG A 103 -6.72 16.27 1.84
CA ARG A 103 -5.28 16.19 1.72
C ARG A 103 -4.63 16.95 2.88
N GLY A 104 -3.98 16.22 3.78
CA GLY A 104 -3.21 16.79 4.88
C GLY A 104 -1.93 17.48 4.38
N TYR A 105 -1.39 18.41 5.17
CA TYR A 105 -0.14 19.10 4.83
C TYR A 105 0.87 18.95 5.97
N VAL A 106 2.15 18.85 5.60
CA VAL A 106 3.28 18.87 6.54
C VAL A 106 4.38 19.72 5.93
N ASN A 107 4.91 20.69 6.68
CA ASN A 107 5.92 21.64 6.19
C ASN A 107 5.52 22.38 4.89
N GLY A 108 4.21 22.57 4.65
CA GLY A 108 3.69 23.21 3.43
C GLY A 108 3.56 22.26 2.23
N GLU A 109 4.03 21.02 2.33
CA GLU A 109 3.86 19.99 1.31
C GLU A 109 2.63 19.13 1.55
N LEU A 110 2.06 18.63 0.45
CA LEU A 110 1.00 17.65 0.50
C LEU A 110 1.51 16.34 1.12
N LEU A 111 0.79 15.83 2.12
CA LEU A 111 1.09 14.54 2.74
C LEU A 111 0.90 13.41 1.70
N ARG A 112 2.00 12.71 1.39
CA ARG A 112 2.13 11.78 0.26
C ARG A 112 1.65 10.37 0.59
N GLY A 113 1.10 9.65 -0.41
CA GLY A 113 0.61 8.25 -0.40
C GLY A 113 -0.90 8.09 -0.16
N LEU A 114 -1.38 6.96 0.37
CA LEU A 114 -2.77 6.73 0.81
C LEU A 114 -2.83 6.13 2.24
N THR A 115 -3.91 6.40 2.98
CA THR A 115 -4.18 5.81 4.31
C THR A 115 -5.22 4.69 4.17
N ASN A 116 -5.06 3.58 4.88
CA ASN A 116 -6.00 2.46 4.90
C ASN A 116 -6.15 1.91 6.33
N GLY A 117 -7.15 2.39 7.07
CA GLY A 117 -7.22 2.09 8.51
C GLY A 117 -6.03 2.69 9.24
N ASP A 118 -5.22 1.87 9.88
CA ASP A 118 -3.94 2.27 10.48
C ASP A 118 -2.73 2.08 9.53
N ASP A 119 -2.92 1.42 8.38
CA ASP A 119 -1.90 1.31 7.33
C ASP A 119 -1.71 2.61 6.53
N ALA A 120 -0.56 2.69 5.87
CA ALA A 120 -0.28 3.63 4.80
C ALA A 120 0.48 2.97 3.64
N VAL A 121 0.13 3.36 2.41
CA VAL A 121 0.83 2.90 1.20
C VAL A 121 1.30 4.05 0.32
N TYR A 122 2.32 3.78 -0.50
CA TYR A 122 2.85 4.72 -1.48
C TYR A 122 3.33 3.97 -2.70
N ALA A 123 3.15 4.62 -3.85
CA ALA A 123 3.62 4.14 -5.12
C ALA A 123 4.08 5.32 -5.97
N SER A 124 5.26 5.17 -6.58
CA SER A 124 5.79 6.01 -7.63
C SER A 124 6.47 5.15 -8.69
N ASP A 125 7.02 5.79 -9.71
CA ASP A 125 7.76 5.15 -10.80
C ASP A 125 9.03 4.41 -10.32
N TYR A 126 9.49 4.60 -9.09
CA TYR A 126 10.73 3.98 -8.60
C TYR A 126 10.73 3.68 -7.10
N PHE A 127 9.67 3.99 -6.36
CA PHE A 127 9.59 3.68 -4.94
C PHE A 127 8.18 3.23 -4.57
N VAL A 128 8.10 2.06 -3.93
CA VAL A 128 6.84 1.51 -3.38
C VAL A 128 7.01 1.17 -1.92
N CYS A 129 5.94 1.32 -1.15
CA CYS A 129 6.00 1.17 0.30
C CYS A 129 4.63 0.78 0.88
N ALA A 130 4.65 -0.06 1.91
CA ALA A 130 3.52 -0.39 2.78
C ALA A 130 4.00 -0.35 4.24
N ASN A 131 3.36 0.48 5.04
CA ASN A 131 3.63 0.63 6.47
C ASN A 131 2.37 0.30 7.25
N ASP A 132 2.47 -0.60 8.23
CA ASP A 132 1.38 -0.93 9.13
C ASP A 132 1.55 -0.19 10.45
N GLY A 133 0.54 0.63 10.77
CA GLY A 133 0.46 1.33 12.04
C GLY A 133 -0.14 0.43 13.12
N VAL A 134 0.58 0.24 14.23
CA VAL A 134 0.14 -0.64 15.33
C VAL A 134 -1.21 -0.20 15.93
N GLY A 135 -2.27 -0.94 15.60
CA GLY A 135 -3.66 -0.53 15.85
C GLY A 135 -4.03 -0.33 17.33
N ALA A 136 -3.26 -0.91 18.26
CA ALA A 136 -3.44 -0.76 19.70
C ALA A 136 -3.39 0.71 20.16
N TRP A 137 -2.68 1.58 19.42
CA TRP A 137 -2.63 3.02 19.70
C TRP A 137 -3.99 3.70 19.61
N ALA A 138 -4.94 3.20 18.85
CA ALA A 138 -6.27 3.79 18.76
C ALA A 138 -7.04 3.77 20.09
N THR A 139 -6.65 2.92 21.04
CA THR A 139 -7.20 2.90 22.40
C THR A 139 -6.67 4.02 23.30
N ARG A 140 -5.61 4.72 22.86
CA ARG A 140 -4.96 5.79 23.61
C ARG A 140 -5.48 7.16 23.14
N PRO A 141 -5.77 8.11 24.06
CA PRO A 141 -6.29 9.43 23.69
C PRO A 141 -5.47 10.18 22.65
N ARG A 142 -4.14 10.03 22.66
CA ARG A 142 -3.21 10.68 21.71
C ARG A 142 -2.58 9.70 20.72
N GLY A 143 -3.07 8.48 20.63
CA GLY A 143 -2.52 7.45 19.74
C GLY A 143 -3.11 7.52 18.32
N HIS A 144 -2.26 7.75 17.34
CA HIS A 144 -2.59 7.87 15.91
C HIS A 144 -1.65 7.01 15.08
N ALA A 145 -1.87 5.69 15.09
CA ALA A 145 -1.09 4.73 14.30
C ALA A 145 -1.13 5.06 12.79
N GLY A 146 -2.33 5.25 12.23
CA GLY A 146 -2.49 5.71 10.86
C GLY A 146 -1.84 7.06 10.51
N LEU A 147 -1.54 7.93 11.48
CA LEU A 147 -0.74 9.15 11.22
C LEU A 147 0.74 8.80 11.14
N TRP A 148 1.23 7.97 12.05
CA TRP A 148 2.64 7.56 12.11
C TRP A 148 3.07 6.78 10.87
N SER A 149 2.28 5.78 10.44
CA SER A 149 2.53 5.05 9.19
C SER A 149 2.59 5.99 7.99
N ARG A 150 1.69 6.98 7.94
CA ARG A 150 1.62 8.01 6.90
C ARG A 150 2.80 8.97 6.87
N LEU A 151 3.26 9.43 8.03
CA LEU A 151 4.35 10.41 8.14
C LEU A 151 5.69 9.77 7.79
N ILE A 152 5.97 8.57 8.29
CA ILE A 152 7.18 7.83 7.92
C ILE A 152 7.23 7.68 6.41
N LEU A 153 6.15 7.21 5.80
CA LEU A 153 6.05 7.04 4.36
C LEU A 153 6.22 8.35 3.58
N HIS A 154 5.60 9.43 4.04
CA HIS A 154 5.71 10.74 3.40
C HIS A 154 7.16 11.22 3.38
N PHE A 155 7.81 11.25 4.55
CA PHE A 155 9.18 11.70 4.66
C PHE A 155 10.17 10.74 4.01
N TRP A 156 9.89 9.43 3.97
CA TRP A 156 10.74 8.45 3.32
C TRP A 156 10.71 8.62 1.81
N SER A 157 9.53 8.76 1.21
CA SER A 157 9.43 9.07 -0.22
C SER A 157 10.14 10.38 -0.59
N ALA A 158 10.07 11.40 0.28
CA ALA A 158 10.78 12.68 0.07
C ALA A 158 12.31 12.53 0.22
N ALA A 159 12.78 11.69 1.15
CA ALA A 159 14.20 11.41 1.33
C ALA A 159 14.77 10.63 0.14
N VAL A 160 14.04 9.65 -0.38
CA VAL A 160 14.40 8.89 -1.59
C VAL A 160 14.47 9.80 -2.82
N GLU A 161 13.47 10.68 -3.00
CA GLU A 161 13.47 11.69 -4.07
C GLU A 161 14.67 12.63 -4.00
N ALA A 162 15.01 13.10 -2.80
CA ALA A 162 16.15 14.00 -2.59
C ALA A 162 17.48 13.30 -2.90
N GLU A 163 17.67 12.07 -2.42
CA GLU A 163 18.87 11.27 -2.72
C GLU A 163 19.04 11.04 -4.22
N GLN A 164 17.96 10.70 -4.92
CA GLN A 164 18.01 10.49 -6.37
C GLN A 164 18.33 11.79 -7.14
N ALA A 165 17.83 12.93 -6.67
CA ALA A 165 18.17 14.23 -7.25
C ALA A 165 19.65 14.57 -7.04
N ASP A 166 20.21 14.29 -5.87
CA ASP A 166 21.62 14.54 -5.55
C ASP A 166 22.55 13.62 -6.37
N ALA A 167 22.16 12.36 -6.58
CA ALA A 167 22.89 11.36 -7.38
C ALA A 167 23.00 11.70 -8.87
N THR A 168 22.19 12.64 -9.39
CA THR A 168 22.34 13.13 -10.78
C THR A 168 23.46 14.16 -10.96
N THR A 169 24.27 14.41 -9.92
CA THR A 169 25.48 15.24 -10.01
C THR A 169 26.57 14.50 -10.80
N PRO A 170 27.15 15.11 -11.86
CA PRO A 170 28.12 14.43 -12.72
C PRO A 170 29.35 13.93 -11.96
N GLY A 171 29.65 12.63 -12.05
CA GLY A 171 30.91 12.04 -11.57
C GLY A 171 30.80 11.06 -10.40
N GLN A 172 29.62 10.85 -9.81
CA GLN A 172 29.42 9.87 -8.74
C GLN A 172 28.17 9.03 -9.02
N SER A 173 28.36 7.78 -9.47
CA SER A 173 27.30 6.77 -9.38
C SER A 173 27.27 6.32 -7.92
N HIS A 174 26.25 6.74 -7.16
CA HIS A 174 26.07 6.33 -5.78
C HIS A 174 24.91 5.33 -5.71
N ASP A 175 25.18 4.14 -5.21
CA ASP A 175 24.13 3.19 -4.87
C ASP A 175 23.21 3.80 -3.79
N PRO A 176 21.88 3.66 -3.89
CA PRO A 176 20.97 4.15 -2.85
C PRO A 176 21.35 3.66 -1.45
N ASP A 177 21.21 4.52 -0.44
CA ASP A 177 21.31 4.15 0.98
C ASP A 177 19.91 4.16 1.60
N PRO A 178 19.15 3.06 1.43
CA PRO A 178 17.76 3.04 1.86
C PRO A 178 17.62 3.02 3.39
N ARG A 179 18.68 2.64 4.12
CA ARG A 179 18.74 2.75 5.59
C ARG A 179 18.84 4.21 6.00
N ALA A 180 19.72 4.98 5.37
CA ALA A 180 19.88 6.40 5.67
C ALA A 180 18.61 7.21 5.32
N THR A 181 17.96 6.91 4.19
CA THR A 181 16.70 7.59 3.82
C THR A 181 15.56 7.27 4.79
N LEU A 182 15.44 6.02 5.26
CA LEU A 182 14.46 5.64 6.29
C LEU A 182 14.79 6.28 7.65
N GLN A 183 16.07 6.34 8.03
CA GLN A 183 16.52 7.02 9.25
C GLN A 183 16.13 8.50 9.24
N LYS A 184 16.40 9.20 8.14
CA LYS A 184 16.01 10.60 7.95
C LYS A 184 14.49 10.78 8.05
N ALA A 185 13.73 9.85 7.47
CA ALA A 185 12.26 9.87 7.55
C ALA A 185 11.74 9.68 8.97
N TYR A 186 12.37 8.80 9.75
CA TYR A 186 12.06 8.57 11.15
C TYR A 186 12.30 9.82 12.00
N GLU A 187 13.45 10.47 11.84
CA GLU A 187 13.78 11.71 12.55
C GLU A 187 12.81 12.86 12.20
N GLN A 188 12.44 13.00 10.93
CA GLN A 188 11.45 13.99 10.50
C GLN A 188 10.05 13.69 11.06
N THR A 189 9.68 12.41 11.17
CA THR A 189 8.42 12.00 11.82
C THR A 189 8.43 12.33 13.30
N LEU A 190 9.54 12.10 14.01
CA LEU A 190 9.69 12.52 15.40
C LEU A 190 9.53 14.02 15.54
N ASN A 191 10.22 14.81 14.70
CA ASN A 191 10.11 16.27 14.73
C ASN A 191 8.67 16.76 14.50
N ALA A 192 7.92 16.12 13.60
CA ALA A 192 6.53 16.48 13.31
C ALA A 192 5.56 16.10 14.45
N THR A 193 5.83 15.00 15.17
CA THR A 193 4.88 14.42 16.13
C THR A 193 5.15 14.78 17.59
N VAL A 194 6.43 14.90 18.00
CA VAL A 194 6.84 15.10 19.40
C VAL A 194 6.35 16.43 19.96
N LEU A 195 6.46 17.53 19.18
CA LEU A 195 5.99 18.86 19.61
C LEU A 195 4.50 18.85 20.00
N HIS A 196 3.71 18.05 19.28
CA HIS A 196 2.28 17.94 19.49
C HIS A 196 1.89 16.70 20.28
N ASP A 197 2.85 15.97 20.86
CA ASP A 197 2.70 14.71 21.62
C ASP A 197 1.67 13.76 20.96
N TRP A 198 1.75 13.61 19.63
CA TRP A 198 0.99 12.61 18.90
C TRP A 198 1.74 11.29 18.90
N LYS A 199 1.16 10.30 19.57
CA LYS A 199 1.81 9.01 19.82
C LYS A 199 1.42 7.99 18.76
N GLY A 200 2.27 7.01 18.56
CA GLY A 200 2.05 5.96 17.58
C GLY A 200 3.33 5.22 17.29
N THR A 201 3.17 4.06 16.67
CA THR A 201 4.25 3.26 16.13
C THR A 201 3.79 2.64 14.82
N THR A 202 4.74 2.27 13.97
CA THR A 202 4.49 1.67 12.66
C THR A 202 5.63 0.77 12.26
N THR A 203 5.35 -0.31 11.54
CA THR A 203 6.36 -1.02 10.74
C THR A 203 6.75 -0.15 9.54
N ALA A 204 7.83 -0.52 8.84
CA ALA A 204 8.28 0.17 7.65
C ALA A 204 8.84 -0.81 6.61
N CYS A 205 8.19 -0.90 5.45
CA CYS A 205 8.59 -1.81 4.38
C CYS A 205 8.52 -1.10 3.03
N GLY A 206 9.65 -1.06 2.32
CA GLY A 206 9.78 -0.30 1.08
C GLY A 206 10.78 -0.91 0.10
N ALA A 207 10.60 -0.59 -1.17
CA ALA A 207 11.45 -1.07 -2.25
C ALA A 207 11.70 0.04 -3.28
N GLN A 208 12.98 0.31 -3.55
CA GLN A 208 13.45 1.35 -4.47
C GLN A 208 14.07 0.72 -5.72
N LEU A 209 13.54 1.07 -6.88
CA LEU A 209 14.09 0.68 -8.17
C LEU A 209 15.30 1.55 -8.52
N HIS A 210 16.39 0.90 -8.87
CA HIS A 210 17.61 1.51 -9.37
C HIS A 210 18.13 0.71 -10.57
N HIS A 211 19.28 1.10 -11.10
CA HIS A 211 19.93 0.40 -12.20
C HIS A 211 21.43 0.30 -12.00
N ARG A 212 22.04 -0.78 -12.50
CA ARG A 212 23.49 -0.97 -12.52
C ARG A 212 23.96 -1.26 -13.93
N MET A 213 25.20 -0.87 -14.23
CA MET A 213 25.89 -1.32 -15.44
C MET A 213 26.23 -2.81 -15.29
N ARG A 214 25.97 -3.57 -16.35
CA ARG A 214 26.43 -4.94 -16.49
C ARG A 214 27.89 -4.93 -16.94
N ASP A 215 28.76 -5.52 -16.14
CA ASP A 215 30.18 -5.75 -16.46
C ASP A 215 30.40 -7.21 -16.84
N ASP A 216 29.87 -7.63 -17.99
CA ASP A 216 30.09 -8.96 -18.56
C ASP A 216 30.56 -8.89 -20.03
N GLU A 217 31.37 -9.89 -20.44
CA GLU A 217 32.01 -9.99 -21.76
C GLU A 217 31.02 -10.02 -22.94
N ALA A 218 29.72 -10.19 -22.67
CA ALA A 218 28.63 -10.25 -23.64
C ALA A 218 28.03 -8.88 -24.02
N GLY A 219 28.44 -7.78 -23.37
CA GLY A 219 28.11 -6.41 -23.76
C GLY A 219 27.66 -5.48 -22.62
N SER A 220 27.98 -4.19 -22.75
CA SER A 220 27.56 -3.12 -21.82
C SER A 220 26.05 -2.87 -21.92
N GLY A 221 25.30 -3.13 -20.84
CA GLY A 221 23.87 -2.83 -20.73
C GLY A 221 23.48 -2.39 -19.32
N LEU A 222 22.35 -1.71 -19.17
CA LEU A 222 21.79 -1.38 -17.85
C LEU A 222 20.88 -2.51 -17.39
N THR A 223 20.94 -2.87 -16.12
CA THR A 223 20.06 -3.87 -15.50
C THR A 223 19.32 -3.26 -14.32
N PRO A 224 18.03 -3.59 -14.12
CA PRO A 224 17.29 -3.10 -12.97
C PRO A 224 17.73 -3.84 -11.71
N VAL A 225 17.90 -3.09 -10.62
CA VAL A 225 18.18 -3.63 -9.29
C VAL A 225 17.20 -3.01 -8.29
N LEU A 226 16.72 -3.81 -7.36
CA LEU A 226 15.80 -3.39 -6.31
C LEU A 226 16.53 -3.30 -4.97
N TYR A 227 16.51 -2.11 -4.37
CA TYR A 227 16.95 -1.91 -2.99
C TYR A 227 15.74 -2.04 -2.07
N VAL A 228 15.73 -3.11 -1.28
CA VAL A 228 14.66 -3.45 -0.35
C VAL A 228 15.05 -2.99 1.04
N THR A 229 14.08 -2.50 1.81
CA THR A 229 14.25 -2.19 3.23
C THR A 229 13.04 -2.63 4.02
N ASN A 230 13.27 -3.41 5.07
CA ASN A 230 12.22 -3.88 5.96
C ASN A 230 12.56 -3.62 7.43
N LEU A 231 11.55 -3.21 8.19
CA LEU A 231 11.55 -3.14 9.64
C LEU A 231 10.14 -3.50 10.15
N GLY A 232 10.03 -4.66 10.80
CA GLY A 232 8.76 -5.25 11.22
C GLY A 232 8.36 -6.45 10.38
N ASP A 233 7.07 -6.71 10.30
CA ASP A 233 6.43 -7.89 9.71
C ASP A 233 5.68 -7.62 8.39
N CYS A 234 5.60 -6.37 7.92
CA CYS A 234 5.31 -6.11 6.51
C CYS A 234 6.32 -6.84 5.59
N GLN A 235 5.94 -7.08 4.33
CA GLN A 235 6.75 -7.88 3.42
C GLN A 235 6.92 -7.24 2.04
N ILE A 236 8.17 -7.23 1.55
CA ILE A 236 8.45 -7.11 0.11
C ILE A 236 8.60 -8.52 -0.46
N MET A 237 7.87 -8.80 -1.54
CA MET A 237 8.03 -10.03 -2.33
C MET A 237 8.28 -9.68 -3.79
N VAL A 238 9.22 -10.37 -4.43
CA VAL A 238 9.45 -10.26 -5.87
C VAL A 238 8.98 -11.54 -6.53
N VAL A 239 7.93 -11.41 -7.35
CA VAL A 239 7.37 -12.49 -8.16
C VAL A 239 7.93 -12.37 -9.56
N ARG A 240 8.35 -13.49 -10.15
CA ARG A 240 8.71 -13.60 -11.57
C ARG A 240 7.61 -14.37 -12.30
N PRO A 241 6.61 -13.69 -12.90
CA PRO A 241 5.44 -14.36 -13.48
C PRO A 241 5.81 -15.35 -14.60
N SER A 242 6.88 -15.07 -15.36
CA SER A 242 7.38 -15.94 -16.43
C SER A 242 7.82 -17.32 -15.93
N LYS A 243 8.26 -17.42 -14.66
CA LYS A 243 8.67 -18.67 -14.00
C LYS A 243 7.67 -19.16 -12.96
N LYS A 244 6.59 -18.40 -12.71
CA LYS A 244 5.54 -18.69 -11.71
C LYS A 244 6.11 -18.98 -10.31
N ASN A 245 7.08 -18.19 -9.88
CA ASN A 245 7.68 -18.31 -8.56
C ASN A 245 8.00 -16.94 -7.94
N ALA A 246 8.13 -16.92 -6.62
CA ALA A 246 8.80 -15.83 -5.92
C ALA A 246 10.31 -16.05 -6.00
N ILE A 247 11.06 -15.03 -6.42
CA ILE A 247 12.53 -15.06 -6.44
C ILE A 247 13.14 -14.46 -5.17
N TYR A 248 12.35 -13.69 -4.43
CA TYR A 248 12.76 -13.02 -3.20
C TYR A 248 11.56 -12.72 -2.32
N LYS A 249 11.75 -12.79 -1.00
CA LYS A 249 10.87 -12.20 0.00
C LYS A 249 11.67 -11.73 1.21
N THR A 250 11.27 -10.63 1.84
CA THR A 250 11.85 -10.21 3.13
C THR A 250 11.48 -11.20 4.23
N LYS A 251 12.33 -11.27 5.26
CA LYS A 251 12.03 -11.99 6.50
C LYS A 251 11.37 -11.04 7.50
N GLU A 252 10.28 -11.47 8.14
CA GLU A 252 9.65 -10.68 9.20
C GLU A 252 10.57 -10.52 10.42
N GLN A 253 10.35 -9.44 11.16
CA GLN A 253 11.15 -9.07 12.31
C GLN A 253 10.27 -8.84 13.54
N TRP A 254 10.57 -9.57 14.60
CA TRP A 254 9.76 -9.63 15.81
C TRP A 254 10.63 -9.39 17.04
N HIS A 255 10.02 -8.84 18.10
CA HIS A 255 10.56 -9.00 19.46
C HIS A 255 10.07 -10.31 20.09
N TRP A 256 8.81 -10.66 19.81
CA TRP A 256 8.14 -11.93 20.06
C TRP A 256 6.94 -12.04 19.10
N PHE A 257 6.32 -13.22 19.02
CA PHE A 257 5.17 -13.44 18.13
C PHE A 257 4.07 -12.37 18.30
N ASP A 258 3.56 -11.87 17.17
CA ASP A 258 2.56 -10.79 17.08
C ASP A 258 3.00 -9.45 17.73
N CYS A 259 4.31 -9.28 17.95
CA CYS A 259 4.92 -8.01 18.36
C CYS A 259 6.10 -7.68 17.44
N PRO A 260 5.83 -7.04 16.28
CA PRO A 260 6.86 -6.72 15.33
C PRO A 260 7.82 -5.67 15.86
N ARG A 261 9.01 -5.62 15.26
CA ARG A 261 9.83 -4.41 15.36
C ARG A 261 9.08 -3.24 14.75
N GLN A 262 9.14 -2.08 15.39
CA GLN A 262 8.27 -0.96 15.02
C GLN A 262 8.94 0.38 15.32
N LEU A 263 8.79 1.36 14.44
CA LEU A 263 9.28 2.72 14.63
C LEU A 263 8.27 3.56 15.38
N GLY A 264 8.69 4.21 16.46
CA GLY A 264 7.96 5.34 17.02
C GLY A 264 8.00 5.48 18.52
N THR A 265 6.87 5.91 19.09
CA THR A 265 6.79 6.32 20.49
C THR A 265 7.12 5.16 21.42
N ASN A 266 8.13 5.34 22.29
CA ASN A 266 8.60 4.34 23.26
C ASN A 266 9.10 3.02 22.63
N SER A 267 9.34 2.98 21.32
CA SER A 267 10.00 1.82 20.71
C SER A 267 11.51 1.91 20.89
N PRO A 268 12.21 0.79 21.18
CA PRO A 268 13.66 0.75 21.15
C PRO A 268 14.22 0.65 19.72
N ASP A 269 13.39 0.38 18.71
CA ASP A 269 13.85 0.14 17.35
C ASP A 269 14.14 1.45 16.61
N THR A 270 15.23 1.46 15.86
CA THR A 270 15.61 2.56 14.96
C THR A 270 16.01 2.01 13.59
N PRO A 271 15.82 2.76 12.50
CA PRO A 271 16.23 2.31 11.17
C PRO A 271 17.71 1.93 11.10
N ASN A 272 18.59 2.76 11.66
CA ASN A 272 20.04 2.50 11.64
C ASN A 272 20.42 1.16 12.26
N VAL A 273 19.80 0.76 13.37
CA VAL A 273 20.15 -0.47 14.09
C VAL A 273 19.37 -1.68 13.59
N ASN A 274 18.10 -1.50 13.25
CA ASN A 274 17.16 -2.62 13.14
C ASN A 274 16.66 -2.88 11.72
N ALA A 275 16.72 -1.90 10.81
CA ALA A 275 16.27 -2.14 9.44
C ALA A 275 17.16 -3.20 8.78
N VAL A 276 16.56 -4.08 7.98
CA VAL A 276 17.27 -5.02 7.10
C VAL A 276 17.16 -4.49 5.68
N THR A 277 18.28 -4.49 4.97
CA THR A 277 18.40 -3.91 3.64
C THR A 277 19.06 -4.91 2.70
N ASP A 278 18.45 -5.15 1.55
CA ASP A 278 18.92 -6.12 0.56
C ASP A 278 18.91 -5.50 -0.83
N ALA A 279 19.82 -5.95 -1.70
CA ALA A 279 19.82 -5.62 -3.12
C ALA A 279 19.44 -6.87 -3.93
N VAL A 280 18.41 -6.76 -4.76
CA VAL A 280 17.85 -7.88 -5.54
C VAL A 280 17.91 -7.54 -7.02
N ASP A 281 18.60 -8.36 -7.80
CA ASP A 281 18.63 -8.19 -9.25
C ASP A 281 17.25 -8.52 -9.86
N LEU A 282 16.74 -7.60 -10.66
CA LEU A 282 15.44 -7.74 -11.32
C LEU A 282 15.59 -8.06 -12.81
N GLU A 283 14.54 -8.65 -13.37
CA GLU A 283 14.29 -8.71 -14.80
C GLU A 283 13.10 -7.80 -15.16
N VAL A 284 13.10 -7.24 -16.37
CA VAL A 284 11.90 -6.58 -16.91
C VAL A 284 10.76 -7.60 -16.96
N GLY A 285 9.60 -7.22 -16.40
CA GLY A 285 8.46 -8.11 -16.21
C GLY A 285 8.35 -8.73 -14.82
N ASP A 286 9.35 -8.58 -13.95
CA ASP A 286 9.21 -8.93 -12.53
C ASP A 286 8.21 -8.00 -11.84
N VAL A 287 7.46 -8.55 -10.88
CA VAL A 287 6.47 -7.84 -10.08
C VAL A 287 6.95 -7.73 -8.64
N VAL A 288 7.10 -6.51 -8.16
CA VAL A 288 7.41 -6.19 -6.77
C VAL A 288 6.11 -5.95 -6.03
N LEU A 289 5.91 -6.66 -4.92
CA LEU A 289 4.78 -6.48 -4.01
C LEU A 289 5.30 -5.86 -2.71
N ALA A 290 4.65 -4.79 -2.26
CA ALA A 290 4.78 -4.29 -0.88
C ALA A 290 3.45 -4.52 -0.17
N MET A 291 3.47 -5.26 0.95
CA MET A 291 2.28 -5.79 1.60
C MET A 291 2.34 -5.60 3.12
N SER A 292 1.19 -5.31 3.74
CA SER A 292 1.03 -5.37 5.20
C SER A 292 0.87 -6.83 5.69
N ASP A 293 0.98 -7.02 7.00
CA ASP A 293 0.78 -8.32 7.67
C ASP A 293 -0.61 -8.91 7.36
N GLY A 294 -1.63 -8.06 7.21
CA GLY A 294 -3.00 -8.47 6.85
C GLY A 294 -3.10 -9.29 5.55
N VAL A 295 -2.09 -9.27 4.68
CA VAL A 295 -1.98 -10.18 3.53
C VAL A 295 -1.29 -11.48 3.94
N ILE A 296 -0.07 -11.41 4.46
CA ILE A 296 0.79 -12.57 4.70
C ILE A 296 0.35 -13.43 5.88
N ASP A 297 -0.45 -12.88 6.80
CA ASP A 297 -1.11 -13.61 7.87
C ASP A 297 -2.27 -14.47 7.37
N ASN A 298 -2.78 -14.15 6.17
CA ASN A 298 -4.00 -14.74 5.60
C ASN A 298 -3.78 -15.47 4.27
N LEU A 299 -2.59 -15.39 3.67
CA LEU A 299 -2.26 -16.07 2.42
C LEU A 299 -0.82 -16.61 2.47
N TRP A 300 -0.63 -17.88 2.10
CA TRP A 300 0.71 -18.44 1.95
C TRP A 300 1.40 -17.84 0.71
N GLY A 301 2.74 -17.84 0.72
CA GLY A 301 3.51 -17.25 -0.38
C GLY A 301 3.23 -17.86 -1.76
N HIS A 302 2.87 -19.15 -1.83
CA HIS A 302 2.51 -19.79 -3.10
C HIS A 302 1.14 -19.30 -3.63
N GLU A 303 0.17 -19.04 -2.74
CA GLU A 303 -1.13 -18.47 -3.12
C GLU A 303 -1.00 -17.03 -3.61
N ILE A 304 -0.10 -16.24 -3.00
CA ILE A 304 0.22 -14.88 -3.44
C ILE A 304 0.77 -14.93 -4.87
N VAL A 305 1.75 -15.80 -5.13
CA VAL A 305 2.34 -15.99 -6.47
C VAL A 305 1.27 -16.39 -7.49
N ASP A 306 0.45 -17.39 -7.15
CA ASP A 306 -0.60 -17.88 -8.05
C ASP A 306 -1.64 -16.80 -8.35
N SER A 307 -2.06 -16.03 -7.34
CA SER A 307 -3.01 -14.92 -7.51
C SER A 307 -2.47 -13.83 -8.43
N VAL A 308 -1.19 -13.45 -8.32
CA VAL A 308 -0.55 -12.47 -9.21
C VAL A 308 -0.50 -12.98 -10.65
N VAL A 309 -0.04 -14.23 -10.85
CA VAL A 309 0.06 -14.84 -12.19
C VAL A 309 -1.31 -14.93 -12.86
N GLN A 310 -2.34 -15.37 -12.12
CA GLN A 310 -3.71 -15.45 -12.62
C GLN A 310 -4.29 -14.07 -12.93
N SER A 311 -4.00 -13.07 -12.10
CA SER A 311 -4.47 -11.69 -12.31
C SER A 311 -3.88 -11.08 -13.59
N ILE A 312 -2.59 -11.32 -13.85
CA ILE A 312 -1.93 -10.88 -15.10
C ILE A 312 -2.55 -11.58 -16.31
N ALA A 313 -2.68 -12.92 -16.28
CA ALA A 313 -3.26 -13.67 -17.38
C ALA A 313 -4.74 -13.28 -17.65
N GLY A 314 -5.51 -13.05 -16.58
CA GLY A 314 -6.88 -12.55 -16.65
C GLY A 314 -6.95 -11.15 -17.26
N TRP A 315 -6.01 -10.27 -16.90
CA TRP A 315 -5.90 -8.92 -17.46
C TRP A 315 -5.59 -8.94 -18.96
N GLU A 316 -4.62 -9.77 -19.38
CA GLU A 316 -4.22 -9.93 -20.77
C GLU A 316 -5.35 -10.49 -21.66
N SER A 317 -6.14 -11.43 -21.13
CA SER A 317 -7.22 -12.09 -21.86
C SER A 317 -8.55 -11.33 -21.89
N GLY A 318 -8.65 -10.17 -21.23
CA GLY A 318 -9.87 -9.40 -21.04
C GLY A 318 -10.59 -9.01 -22.35
N LYS A 319 -11.64 -9.76 -22.71
CA LYS A 319 -12.48 -9.52 -23.90
C LYS A 319 -13.24 -8.20 -23.80
N GLY A 320 -13.36 -7.48 -24.92
CA GLY A 320 -14.17 -6.25 -25.02
C GLY A 320 -13.49 -4.97 -24.52
N ARG A 321 -12.19 -5.04 -24.20
CA ARG A 321 -11.38 -3.86 -23.87
C ARG A 321 -10.64 -3.34 -25.10
N ASP A 322 -10.26 -2.07 -25.07
CA ASP A 322 -9.59 -1.39 -26.19
C ASP A 322 -8.37 -2.20 -26.67
N PRO A 323 -8.35 -2.69 -27.92
CA PRO A 323 -7.25 -3.47 -28.47
C PRO A 323 -5.97 -2.64 -28.69
N GLN A 324 -6.02 -1.31 -28.60
CA GLN A 324 -4.83 -0.44 -28.73
C GLN A 324 -4.00 -0.34 -27.44
N VAL A 325 -4.51 -0.80 -26.31
CA VAL A 325 -3.79 -0.78 -25.03
C VAL A 325 -2.91 -2.02 -24.92
N ASP A 326 -1.59 -1.84 -24.79
CA ASP A 326 -0.66 -2.92 -24.49
C ASP A 326 -0.94 -3.50 -23.10
N ARG A 327 -1.36 -4.76 -23.02
CA ARG A 327 -1.65 -5.45 -21.76
C ARG A 327 -0.60 -6.49 -21.40
N THR A 328 0.40 -6.67 -22.27
CA THR A 328 1.43 -7.71 -22.15
C THR A 328 2.14 -7.58 -20.80
N GLY A 329 2.30 -8.68 -20.08
CA GLY A 329 2.93 -8.71 -18.76
C GLY A 329 2.14 -8.00 -17.66
N GLY A 330 0.86 -7.66 -17.87
CA GLY A 330 0.05 -6.93 -16.88
C GLY A 330 0.16 -5.41 -16.96
N ARG A 331 0.69 -4.87 -18.06
CA ARG A 331 0.78 -3.43 -18.30
C ARG A 331 -0.57 -2.73 -18.35
N ASN A 332 -0.55 -1.42 -18.13
CA ASN A 332 -1.69 -0.52 -18.29
C ASN A 332 -2.93 -0.89 -17.45
N GLY A 333 -2.71 -1.36 -16.21
CA GLY A 333 -3.79 -1.61 -15.22
C GLY A 333 -3.83 -3.02 -14.65
N GLY A 334 -3.02 -3.95 -15.17
CA GLY A 334 -2.93 -5.31 -14.62
C GLY A 334 -2.43 -5.33 -13.17
N MET A 335 -1.56 -4.41 -12.77
CA MET A 335 -1.14 -4.30 -11.36
C MET A 335 -2.25 -3.85 -10.42
N THR A 336 -3.20 -3.04 -10.89
CA THR A 336 -4.39 -2.70 -10.09
C THR A 336 -5.24 -3.94 -9.87
N ALA A 337 -5.49 -4.71 -10.93
CA ALA A 337 -6.23 -5.97 -10.82
C ALA A 337 -5.52 -6.97 -9.89
N ALA A 338 -4.19 -7.11 -10.00
CA ALA A 338 -3.41 -7.98 -9.13
C ALA A 338 -3.49 -7.57 -7.66
N ALA A 339 -3.33 -6.28 -7.35
CA ALA A 339 -3.41 -5.79 -5.98
C ALA A 339 -4.84 -5.93 -5.41
N GLU A 340 -5.88 -5.62 -6.19
CA GLU A 340 -7.28 -5.80 -5.78
C GLU A 340 -7.65 -7.27 -5.55
N ASN A 341 -7.18 -8.18 -6.41
CA ASN A 341 -7.44 -9.61 -6.27
C ASN A 341 -6.72 -10.22 -5.05
N LEU A 342 -5.47 -9.80 -4.77
CA LEU A 342 -4.76 -10.20 -3.55
C LEU A 342 -5.50 -9.74 -2.29
N VAL A 343 -5.93 -8.48 -2.26
CA VAL A 343 -6.71 -7.95 -1.14
C VAL A 343 -8.03 -8.70 -0.99
N ALA A 344 -8.73 -9.00 -2.09
CA ALA A 344 -9.97 -9.77 -2.04
C ALA A 344 -9.74 -11.19 -1.48
N ALA A 345 -8.70 -11.90 -1.94
CA ALA A 345 -8.35 -13.22 -1.44
C ALA A 345 -8.02 -13.20 0.05
N ALA A 346 -7.12 -12.30 0.49
CA ALA A 346 -6.76 -12.15 1.90
C ALA A 346 -7.98 -11.76 2.75
N THR A 347 -8.85 -10.88 2.26
CA THR A 347 -10.07 -10.45 2.98
C THR A 347 -11.05 -11.60 3.21
N ILE A 348 -11.12 -12.56 2.28
CA ILE A 348 -11.99 -13.75 2.43
C ILE A 348 -11.49 -14.58 3.60
N ILE A 349 -10.19 -14.91 3.63
CA ILE A 349 -9.57 -15.69 4.70
C ILE A 349 -9.62 -14.95 6.03
N ALA A 350 -9.26 -13.67 6.06
CA ALA A 350 -9.25 -12.80 7.24
C ALA A 350 -10.59 -12.71 7.97
N LYS A 351 -11.71 -12.94 7.27
CA LYS A 351 -13.07 -12.88 7.83
C LYS A 351 -13.64 -14.24 8.21
N ASP A 352 -12.97 -15.33 7.83
CA ASP A 352 -13.42 -16.68 8.13
C ASP A 352 -12.80 -17.17 9.45
N PRO A 353 -13.61 -17.32 10.51
CA PRO A 353 -13.12 -17.78 11.81
C PRO A 353 -12.72 -19.27 11.80
N PHE A 354 -12.96 -20.01 10.71
CA PHE A 354 -12.61 -21.42 10.57
C PHE A 354 -11.59 -21.67 9.46
N ALA A 355 -11.06 -20.62 8.82
CA ALA A 355 -10.05 -20.77 7.80
C ALA A 355 -8.72 -21.26 8.37
N GLU A 356 -8.01 -22.04 7.57
CA GLU A 356 -6.58 -22.26 7.77
C GLU A 356 -5.83 -21.04 7.26
N SER A 357 -4.87 -20.54 8.04
CA SER A 357 -4.11 -19.34 7.71
C SER A 357 -2.67 -19.45 8.21
N PRO A 358 -1.70 -18.76 7.56
CA PRO A 358 -0.33 -18.67 8.06
C PRO A 358 -0.25 -18.16 9.50
N PHE A 359 -1.09 -17.18 9.87
CA PHE A 359 -1.14 -16.67 11.25
C PHE A 359 -1.55 -17.75 12.25
N MET A 360 -2.59 -18.52 11.92
CA MET A 360 -3.05 -19.63 12.75
C MET A 360 -1.94 -20.68 12.93
N GLU A 361 -1.27 -21.07 11.86
CA GLU A 361 -0.15 -22.02 11.87
C GLU A 361 0.98 -21.54 12.80
N HIS A 362 1.43 -20.28 12.63
CA HIS A 362 2.48 -19.70 13.46
C HIS A 362 2.06 -19.54 14.94
N ALA A 363 0.81 -19.16 15.21
CA ALA A 363 0.31 -19.07 16.57
C ALA A 363 0.34 -20.42 17.28
N ILE A 364 0.01 -21.51 16.58
CA ILE A 364 0.08 -22.88 17.11
C ILE A 364 1.53 -23.28 17.38
N ASP A 365 2.45 -22.97 16.48
CA ASP A 365 3.89 -23.24 16.66
C ASP A 365 4.47 -22.53 17.89
N GLU A 366 3.95 -21.34 18.22
CA GLU A 366 4.27 -20.57 19.43
C GLU A 366 3.52 -21.06 20.68
N GLY A 367 2.70 -22.11 20.57
CA GLY A 367 1.97 -22.73 21.67
C GLY A 367 0.67 -22.02 22.05
N LEU A 368 0.14 -21.15 21.18
CA LEU A 368 -1.13 -20.45 21.36
C LEU A 368 -2.27 -21.22 20.68
N ALA A 369 -3.42 -21.28 21.33
CA ALA A 369 -4.63 -21.81 20.71
C ALA A 369 -5.22 -20.73 19.78
N SER A 370 -5.13 -20.95 18.47
CA SER A 370 -5.65 -20.06 17.43
C SER A 370 -6.37 -20.87 16.34
N GLU A 371 -7.40 -20.28 15.74
CA GLU A 371 -8.17 -20.82 14.61
C GLU A 371 -8.66 -19.65 13.75
N GLY A 372 -8.80 -19.85 12.44
CA GLY A 372 -9.31 -18.84 11.52
C GLY A 372 -8.26 -17.92 10.93
N GLY A 373 -8.73 -16.98 10.09
CA GLY A 373 -7.91 -15.87 9.62
C GLY A 373 -7.76 -14.75 10.65
N LYS A 374 -6.80 -13.85 10.40
CA LYS A 374 -6.55 -12.65 11.22
C LYS A 374 -7.19 -11.43 10.54
N LEU A 375 -8.24 -10.88 11.14
CA LEU A 375 -8.88 -9.66 10.61
C LEU A 375 -8.00 -8.43 10.86
N ASP A 376 -7.31 -7.98 9.82
CA ASP A 376 -6.49 -6.76 9.83
C ASP A 376 -6.85 -5.74 8.73
N ASP A 377 -6.23 -4.56 8.77
CA ASP A 377 -6.06 -3.71 7.60
C ASP A 377 -5.17 -4.45 6.58
N ILE A 378 -5.62 -4.52 5.33
CA ILE A 378 -4.97 -5.28 4.26
C ILE A 378 -4.59 -4.31 3.15
N SER A 379 -3.29 -4.16 2.95
CA SER A 379 -2.74 -3.19 2.01
C SER A 379 -1.76 -3.87 1.06
N VAL A 380 -1.94 -3.65 -0.25
CA VAL A 380 -1.06 -4.17 -1.29
C VAL A 380 -0.70 -3.04 -2.26
N VAL A 381 0.60 -2.87 -2.50
CA VAL A 381 1.13 -2.16 -3.67
C VAL A 381 1.79 -3.18 -4.58
N ALA A 382 1.28 -3.31 -5.81
CA ALA A 382 1.90 -4.14 -6.85
C ALA A 382 2.59 -3.24 -7.88
N ALA A 383 3.82 -3.58 -8.25
CA ALA A 383 4.66 -2.76 -9.13
C ALA A 383 5.37 -3.63 -10.17
N LEU A 384 4.98 -3.46 -11.43
CA LEU A 384 5.60 -4.14 -12.56
C LEU A 384 6.85 -3.37 -13.00
N CYS A 385 8.01 -4.02 -12.98
CA CYS A 385 9.25 -3.47 -13.51
C CYS A 385 9.21 -3.44 -15.04
N VAL A 386 9.26 -2.25 -15.63
CA VAL A 386 9.25 -2.04 -17.09
C VAL A 386 10.43 -1.17 -17.51
N GLU A 387 10.85 -1.31 -18.78
CA GLU A 387 11.70 -0.30 -19.40
C GLU A 387 10.96 1.03 -19.49
N ASN A 388 11.67 2.11 -19.20
CA ASN A 388 11.17 3.45 -19.40
C ASN A 388 11.31 3.79 -20.89
N GLY A 389 10.18 3.74 -21.63
CA GLY A 389 10.16 4.08 -23.04
C GLY A 389 10.70 5.50 -23.29
N LYS A 390 11.45 5.68 -24.37
CA LYS A 390 11.95 6.99 -24.81
C LYS A 390 10.83 7.95 -25.22
#